data_AF-A0AAW4G046-F1
#
_entry.id   AF-A0AAW4G046-F1
#
_cell.length_a   1.000
_cell.length_b   1.000
_cell.length_c   1.000
_cell.angle_alpha   90.00
_cell.angle_beta   90.00
_cell.angle_gamma   90.00
#
_symmetry.space_group_name_H-M   'P 1'
#
loop_
_entity.id
_entity.type
_entity.pdbx_description
1 polymer ?
#
loop_
_entity_poly.entity_id
_entity_poly.type
_entity_poly.pdbx_seq_one_letter_code
_entity_poly.pdbx_strand_id
1 'polypeptide(L)'
;MSADEIDITARRQVAAEERRMRSRHSMSLRDAFAEFLRHPSPWIMAGFLATALVARVWLGGWGLADVLVPVVMVASFPLVEWLVHVFVLHWRPKRLGPVIIDPLVSRKHREHHRDPRDIPLIFIPWQVLIVVIVAALAVGLLVFTSVERGLTFLVVLPAIGLVYEWTHYLIHSDYRPRHAFYRRLWRNHRFHHYRNEHYWFTVTTAGTADRLLRTYPDPDSVEKSPTAKDLHALSRTE
;
A
#
# COMPACT_ATOMS: atom_id res chain seq x y z
N MET A 1 -19.92 5.23 25.18
CA MET A 1 -18.68 4.50 25.54
C MET A 1 -17.62 5.53 25.86
N SER A 2 -16.90 5.35 26.96
CA SER A 2 -15.75 6.21 27.31
C SER A 2 -14.57 5.97 26.36
N ALA A 3 -13.62 6.90 26.31
CA ALA A 3 -12.39 6.75 25.53
C ALA A 3 -11.63 5.46 25.89
N ASP A 4 -11.59 5.11 27.18
CA ASP A 4 -10.96 3.90 27.71
C ASP A 4 -11.64 2.61 27.23
N GLU A 5 -12.98 2.56 27.21
CA GLU A 5 -13.73 1.41 26.69
C GLU A 5 -13.47 1.18 25.19
N ILE A 6 -13.29 2.26 24.44
CA ILE A 6 -13.02 2.24 23.00
C ILE A 6 -11.58 1.76 22.72
N ASP A 7 -10.60 2.19 23.53
CA ASP A 7 -9.21 1.72 23.49
C ASP A 7 -9.15 0.21 23.71
N ILE A 8 -9.68 -0.26 24.85
CA ILE A 8 -9.68 -1.67 25.24
C ILE A 8 -10.28 -2.53 24.12
N THR A 9 -11.34 -2.05 23.47
CA THR A 9 -12.00 -2.75 22.36
C THR A 9 -11.09 -2.92 21.14
N ALA A 10 -10.28 -1.92 20.76
CA ALA A 10 -9.37 -2.05 19.62
C ALA A 10 -8.19 -2.98 19.90
N ARG A 11 -7.59 -2.90 21.09
CA ARG A 11 -6.55 -3.85 21.49
C ARG A 11 -7.10 -5.26 21.53
N ARG A 12 -8.32 -5.43 22.06
CA ARG A 12 -9.04 -6.72 22.02
C ARG A 12 -9.31 -7.17 20.59
N GLN A 13 -9.61 -6.29 19.64
CA GLN A 13 -9.80 -6.66 18.23
C GLN A 13 -8.49 -7.12 17.57
N VAL A 14 -7.40 -6.37 17.73
CA VAL A 14 -6.08 -6.79 17.22
C VAL A 14 -5.68 -8.13 17.84
N ALA A 15 -5.78 -8.27 19.17
CA ALA A 15 -5.46 -9.51 19.87
C ALA A 15 -6.43 -10.65 19.55
N ALA A 16 -7.72 -10.39 19.34
CA ALA A 16 -8.71 -11.39 18.96
C ALA A 16 -8.47 -11.89 17.55
N GLU A 17 -8.04 -11.03 16.63
CA GLU A 17 -7.65 -11.43 15.30
C GLU A 17 -6.33 -12.21 15.30
N GLU A 18 -5.35 -11.83 16.13
CA GLU A 18 -4.16 -12.67 16.36
C GLU A 18 -4.55 -14.07 16.86
N ARG A 19 -5.52 -14.17 17.79
CA ARG A 19 -6.02 -15.46 18.30
C ARG A 19 -6.81 -16.24 17.25
N ARG A 20 -7.71 -15.59 16.50
CA ARG A 20 -8.50 -16.21 15.42
C ARG A 20 -7.60 -16.72 14.30
N MET A 21 -6.54 -15.98 13.96
CA MET A 21 -5.54 -16.45 13.01
C MET A 21 -4.83 -17.70 13.53
N ARG A 22 -4.53 -17.80 14.83
CA ARG A 22 -3.96 -19.02 15.43
C ARG A 22 -4.93 -20.21 15.42
N SER A 23 -6.24 -20.01 15.42
CA SER A 23 -7.24 -21.08 15.50
C SER A 23 -7.83 -21.53 14.15
N ARG A 24 -7.90 -20.68 13.13
CA ARG A 24 -8.44 -21.02 11.79
C ARG A 24 -7.42 -21.75 10.92
N HIS A 25 -7.89 -22.57 9.97
CA HIS A 25 -7.05 -23.10 8.88
C HIS A 25 -6.44 -21.92 8.13
N SER A 26 -5.12 -21.78 8.20
CA SER A 26 -4.43 -20.67 7.55
C SER A 26 -4.39 -20.89 6.06
N MET A 27 -4.68 -19.84 5.29
CA MET A 27 -4.41 -19.85 3.86
C MET A 27 -2.93 -20.17 3.62
N SER A 28 -2.64 -21.07 2.68
CA SER A 28 -1.25 -21.33 2.28
C SER A 28 -0.73 -20.20 1.38
N LEU A 29 0.59 -20.08 1.20
CA LEU A 29 1.14 -19.13 0.22
C LEU A 29 0.68 -19.42 -1.20
N ARG A 30 0.45 -20.69 -1.53
CA ARG A 30 -0.03 -21.11 -2.85
C ARG A 30 -1.46 -20.64 -3.08
N ASP A 31 -2.32 -20.79 -2.09
CA ASP A 31 -3.71 -20.32 -2.17
C ASP A 31 -3.75 -18.79 -2.25
N ALA A 32 -2.91 -18.12 -1.46
CA ALA A 32 -2.75 -16.66 -1.49
C ALA A 32 -2.33 -16.18 -2.88
N PHE A 33 -1.34 -16.85 -3.47
CA PHE A 33 -0.84 -16.52 -4.80
C PHE A 33 -1.88 -16.79 -5.88
N ALA A 34 -2.60 -17.91 -5.80
CA ALA A 34 -3.68 -18.21 -6.72
C ALA A 34 -4.80 -17.17 -6.66
N GLU A 35 -5.13 -16.68 -5.46
CA GLU A 35 -6.09 -15.60 -5.27
C GLU A 35 -5.58 -14.25 -5.80
N PHE A 36 -4.32 -13.90 -5.54
CA PHE A 36 -3.68 -12.70 -6.09
C PHE A 36 -3.79 -12.64 -7.62
N LEU A 37 -3.60 -13.77 -8.30
CA LEU A 37 -3.77 -13.90 -9.74
C LEU A 37 -5.23 -13.82 -10.23
N ARG A 38 -6.25 -13.70 -9.36
CA ARG A 38 -7.64 -13.46 -9.79
C ARG A 38 -7.94 -11.98 -9.99
N HIS A 39 -7.06 -11.09 -9.53
CA HIS A 39 -7.28 -9.66 -9.57
C HIS A 39 -6.60 -9.03 -10.80
N PRO A 40 -7.21 -8.03 -11.45
CA PRO A 40 -6.61 -7.41 -12.63
C PRO A 40 -5.27 -6.71 -12.37
N SER A 41 -5.09 -6.13 -11.18
CA SER A 41 -3.93 -5.28 -10.88
C SER A 41 -2.59 -6.02 -11.05
N PRO A 42 -2.39 -7.21 -10.45
CA PRO A 42 -1.19 -8.00 -10.67
C PRO A 42 -0.85 -8.29 -12.13
N TRP A 43 -1.84 -8.62 -12.96
CA TRP A 43 -1.59 -8.91 -14.39
C TRP A 43 -1.20 -7.68 -15.17
N ILE A 44 -1.83 -6.53 -14.89
CA ILE A 44 -1.49 -5.26 -15.54
C ILE A 44 -0.06 -4.86 -15.19
N MET A 45 0.32 -4.92 -13.90
CA MET A 45 1.68 -4.61 -13.47
C MET A 45 2.70 -5.62 -14.02
N ALA A 46 2.40 -6.92 -14.00
CA ALA A 46 3.28 -7.96 -14.51
C ALA A 46 3.48 -7.86 -16.03
N GLY A 47 2.42 -7.56 -16.79
CA GLY A 47 2.50 -7.32 -18.23
C GLY A 47 3.34 -6.09 -18.57
N PHE A 48 3.16 -5.00 -17.82
CA PHE A 48 3.99 -3.80 -17.98
C PHE A 48 5.46 -4.06 -17.63
N LEU A 49 5.72 -4.74 -16.50
CA LEU A 49 7.05 -5.17 -16.10
C LEU A 49 7.72 -6.04 -17.16
N ALA A 50 7.03 -7.07 -17.65
CA ALA A 50 7.56 -7.98 -18.65
C ALA A 50 7.91 -7.25 -19.95
N THR A 51 7.03 -6.35 -20.41
CA THR A 51 7.25 -5.55 -21.62
C THR A 51 8.45 -4.62 -21.45
N ALA A 52 8.52 -3.88 -20.35
CA ALA A 52 9.65 -2.99 -20.06
C ALA A 52 10.96 -3.77 -19.89
N LEU A 53 10.92 -4.94 -19.27
CA LEU A 53 12.10 -5.79 -19.06
C LEU A 53 12.63 -6.34 -20.38
N VAL A 54 11.76 -6.85 -21.25
CA VAL A 54 12.15 -7.31 -22.60
C VAL A 54 12.78 -6.16 -23.38
N ALA A 55 12.16 -4.96 -23.37
CA ALA A 55 12.71 -3.78 -24.03
C ALA A 55 14.08 -3.38 -23.45
N ARG A 56 14.23 -3.38 -22.12
CA ARG A 56 15.49 -3.03 -21.45
C ARG A 56 16.60 -4.03 -21.76
N VAL A 57 16.29 -5.32 -21.79
CA VAL A 57 17.25 -6.38 -22.12
C VAL A 57 17.66 -6.31 -23.58
N TRP A 58 16.69 -6.13 -24.48
CA TRP A 58 16.94 -6.01 -25.92
C TRP A 58 17.79 -4.80 -26.27
N LEU A 59 17.57 -3.65 -25.61
CA LEU A 59 18.37 -2.44 -25.82
C LEU A 59 19.83 -2.60 -25.37
N GLY A 60 20.10 -3.42 -24.36
CA GLY A 60 21.47 -3.66 -23.87
C GLY A 60 22.10 -2.41 -23.24
N GLY A 61 23.39 -2.15 -23.52
CA GLY A 61 24.06 -0.92 -23.04
C GLY A 61 24.21 -0.83 -21.51
N TRP A 62 24.40 -1.97 -20.84
CA TRP A 62 24.52 -2.03 -19.38
C TRP A 62 25.75 -1.28 -18.87
N GLY A 63 25.55 -0.39 -17.90
CA GLY A 63 26.62 0.26 -17.17
C GLY A 63 26.30 0.40 -15.69
N LEU A 64 27.30 0.80 -14.90
CA LEU A 64 27.13 1.02 -13.46
C LEU A 64 26.10 2.12 -13.14
N ALA A 65 25.93 3.09 -14.04
CA ALA A 65 24.94 4.15 -13.89
C ALA A 65 23.50 3.61 -13.90
N ASP A 66 23.23 2.48 -14.56
CA ASP A 66 21.91 1.84 -14.54
C ASP A 66 21.54 1.32 -13.15
N VAL A 67 22.52 0.93 -12.33
CA VAL A 67 22.31 0.43 -10.96
C VAL A 67 21.86 1.54 -10.02
N LEU A 68 22.19 2.80 -10.32
CA LEU A 68 21.76 3.93 -9.49
C LEU A 68 20.25 4.09 -9.49
N VAL A 69 19.57 3.80 -10.61
CA VAL A 69 18.11 3.92 -10.73
C VAL A 69 17.39 3.02 -9.71
N PRO A 70 17.57 1.67 -9.70
CA PRO A 70 16.94 0.81 -8.71
C PRO A 70 17.36 1.14 -7.28
N VAL A 71 18.63 1.48 -7.04
CA VAL A 71 19.10 1.82 -5.68
C VAL A 71 18.36 3.04 -5.13
N VAL A 72 18.28 4.13 -5.91
CA VAL A 72 17.57 5.35 -5.51
C VAL A 72 16.09 5.08 -5.34
N MET A 73 15.46 4.34 -6.25
CA MET A 73 14.03 4.02 -6.16
C MET A 73 13.72 3.19 -4.92
N VAL A 74 14.47 2.12 -4.64
CA VAL A 74 14.26 1.28 -3.45
C VAL A 74 14.54 2.06 -2.16
N ALA A 75 15.60 2.87 -2.12
CA ALA A 75 15.94 3.66 -0.94
C ALA A 75 14.91 4.76 -0.63
N SER A 76 14.37 5.40 -1.66
CA SER A 76 13.34 6.45 -1.52
C SER A 76 11.92 5.89 -1.40
N PHE A 77 11.68 4.64 -1.78
CA PHE A 77 10.34 4.05 -1.83
C PHE A 77 9.56 4.15 -0.51
N PRO A 78 10.11 3.90 0.68
CA PRO A 78 9.34 4.03 1.92
C PRO A 78 8.80 5.45 2.13
N LEU A 79 9.54 6.47 1.69
CA LEU A 79 9.09 7.86 1.74
C LEU A 79 8.00 8.12 0.69
N VAL A 80 8.17 7.62 -0.53
CA VAL A 80 7.15 7.72 -1.59
C VAL A 80 5.85 7.02 -1.18
N GLU A 81 5.94 5.80 -0.62
CA GLU A 81 4.85 5.04 -0.05
C GLU A 81 4.11 5.87 1.01
N TRP A 82 4.82 6.47 1.95
CA TRP A 82 4.23 7.34 2.97
C TRP A 82 3.52 8.55 2.36
N LEU A 83 4.16 9.26 1.41
CA LEU A 83 3.59 10.44 0.75
C LEU A 83 2.30 10.08 0.00
N VAL A 84 2.29 8.98 -0.75
CA VAL A 84 1.11 8.50 -1.45
C VAL A 84 0.03 8.10 -0.46
N HIS A 85 0.37 7.39 0.61
CA HIS A 85 -0.60 6.94 1.60
C HIS A 85 -1.28 8.13 2.30
N VAL A 86 -0.50 9.12 2.73
CA VAL A 86 -1.03 10.31 3.44
C VAL A 86 -1.77 11.25 2.50
N PHE A 87 -1.14 11.64 1.37
CA PHE A 87 -1.67 12.73 0.55
C PHE A 87 -2.60 12.26 -0.57
N VAL A 88 -2.49 11.01 -1.02
CA VAL A 88 -3.33 10.49 -2.11
C VAL A 88 -4.39 9.55 -1.54
N LEU A 89 -4.00 8.51 -0.81
CA LEU A 89 -4.97 7.51 -0.34
C LEU A 89 -5.89 8.06 0.76
N HIS A 90 -5.35 8.82 1.71
CA HIS A 90 -6.13 9.49 2.77
C HIS A 90 -6.71 10.85 2.34
N TRP A 91 -6.75 11.15 1.03
CA TRP A 91 -7.35 12.40 0.54
C TRP A 91 -8.79 12.56 1.03
N ARG A 92 -9.06 13.68 1.70
CA ARG A 92 -10.41 14.11 2.06
C ARG A 92 -11.07 14.78 0.85
N PRO A 93 -12.28 14.36 0.43
CA PRO A 93 -13.00 15.00 -0.66
C PRO A 93 -13.10 16.52 -0.47
N LYS A 94 -12.82 17.29 -1.54
CA LYS A 94 -12.88 18.77 -1.51
C LYS A 94 -13.85 19.27 -2.57
N ARG A 95 -14.69 20.23 -2.20
CA ARG A 95 -15.61 20.89 -3.13
C ARG A 95 -14.91 22.08 -3.79
N LEU A 96 -14.93 22.13 -5.12
CA LEU A 96 -14.48 23.26 -5.92
C LEU A 96 -15.64 23.73 -6.79
N GLY A 97 -16.38 24.74 -6.31
CA GLY A 97 -17.62 25.18 -6.94
C GLY A 97 -18.67 24.04 -6.96
N PRO A 98 -19.23 23.65 -8.12
CA PRO A 98 -20.18 22.53 -8.24
C PRO A 98 -19.49 21.16 -8.30
N VAL A 99 -18.16 21.09 -8.46
CA VAL A 99 -17.42 19.84 -8.64
C VAL A 99 -16.88 19.33 -7.29
N ILE A 100 -16.98 18.03 -7.06
CA ILE A 100 -16.33 17.36 -5.92
C ILE A 100 -15.08 16.65 -6.43
N ILE A 101 -13.93 17.03 -5.88
CA ILE A 101 -12.64 16.41 -6.14
C ILE A 101 -12.44 15.30 -5.12
N ASP A 102 -12.62 14.06 -5.59
CA ASP A 102 -12.47 12.85 -4.80
C ASP A 102 -11.86 11.75 -5.66
N PRO A 103 -10.53 11.55 -5.63
CA PRO A 103 -9.87 10.57 -6.49
C PRO A 103 -10.38 9.15 -6.26
N LEU A 104 -10.50 8.36 -7.33
CA LEU A 104 -11.00 6.98 -7.25
C LEU A 104 -10.20 6.12 -6.26
N VAL A 105 -8.88 6.24 -6.26
CA VAL A 105 -8.01 5.49 -5.35
C VAL A 105 -8.26 5.86 -3.88
N SER A 106 -8.54 7.13 -3.60
CA SER A 106 -8.87 7.61 -2.26
C SER A 106 -10.23 7.07 -1.82
N ARG A 107 -11.25 7.08 -2.69
CA ARG A 107 -12.56 6.45 -2.41
C ARG A 107 -12.42 4.99 -2.04
N LYS A 108 -11.69 4.23 -2.87
CA LYS A 108 -11.46 2.80 -2.68
C LYS A 108 -10.64 2.52 -1.42
N HIS A 109 -9.66 3.36 -1.10
CA HIS A 109 -8.94 3.25 0.17
C HIS A 109 -9.84 3.49 1.39
N ARG A 110 -10.79 4.44 1.33
CA ARG A 110 -11.78 4.64 2.40
C ARG A 110 -12.75 3.46 2.54
N GLU A 111 -13.15 2.86 1.42
CA GLU A 111 -13.92 1.59 1.43
C GLU A 111 -13.10 0.48 2.09
N HIS A 112 -11.81 0.34 1.75
CA HIS A 112 -10.87 -0.60 2.37
C HIS A 112 -10.71 -0.39 3.88
N HIS A 113 -10.67 0.86 4.37
CA HIS A 113 -10.66 1.13 5.82
C HIS A 113 -11.95 0.68 6.53
N ARG A 114 -13.09 0.70 5.83
CA ARG A 114 -14.38 0.21 6.38
C ARG A 114 -14.43 -1.31 6.42
N ASP A 115 -14.01 -1.95 5.33
CA ASP A 115 -13.94 -3.41 5.23
C ASP A 115 -12.56 -3.90 4.74
N PRO A 116 -11.56 -3.95 5.64
CA PRO A 116 -10.19 -4.31 5.26
C PRO A 116 -10.02 -5.78 4.88
N ARG A 117 -11.10 -6.59 4.99
CA ARG A 117 -11.10 -8.01 4.59
C ARG A 117 -11.67 -8.24 3.21
N ASP A 118 -12.32 -7.25 2.60
CA ASP A 118 -12.79 -7.35 1.22
C ASP A 118 -11.59 -7.35 0.27
N ILE A 119 -11.21 -8.55 -0.20
CA ILE A 119 -9.98 -8.78 -0.95
C ILE A 119 -9.85 -7.86 -2.17
N PRO A 120 -10.88 -7.71 -3.03
CA PRO A 120 -10.87 -6.73 -4.12
C PRO A 120 -10.48 -5.29 -3.74
N LEU A 121 -10.83 -4.82 -2.53
CA LEU A 121 -10.54 -3.44 -2.10
C LEU A 121 -9.07 -3.21 -1.71
N ILE A 122 -8.30 -4.29 -1.52
CA ILE A 122 -6.88 -4.21 -1.17
C ILE A 122 -6.04 -3.78 -2.39
N PHE A 123 -6.46 -4.16 -3.59
CA PHE A 123 -5.70 -3.93 -4.82
C PHE A 123 -5.90 -2.52 -5.39
N ILE A 124 -4.91 -2.01 -6.12
CA ILE A 124 -5.05 -0.75 -6.82
C ILE A 124 -6.11 -0.93 -7.92
N PRO A 125 -7.13 -0.04 -8.02
CA PRO A 125 -8.11 -0.12 -9.09
C PRO A 125 -7.44 -0.03 -10.46
N TRP A 126 -7.80 -0.94 -11.38
CA TRP A 126 -7.14 -1.02 -12.69
C TRP A 126 -7.19 0.30 -13.47
N GLN A 127 -8.24 1.10 -13.32
CA GLN A 127 -8.35 2.42 -13.96
C GLN A 127 -7.24 3.37 -13.48
N VAL A 128 -6.87 3.28 -12.21
CA VAL A 128 -5.78 4.06 -11.62
C VAL A 128 -4.45 3.57 -12.17
N LEU A 129 -4.27 2.26 -12.37
CA LEU A 129 -3.04 1.72 -12.96
C LEU A 129 -2.80 2.20 -14.38
N ILE A 130 -3.84 2.34 -15.21
CA ILE A 130 -3.68 2.89 -16.56
C ILE A 130 -3.11 4.31 -16.49
N VAL A 131 -3.63 5.15 -15.59
CA VAL A 131 -3.11 6.50 -15.36
C VAL A 131 -1.67 6.47 -14.85
N VAL A 132 -1.35 5.57 -13.92
CA VAL A 132 0.01 5.41 -13.38
C VAL A 132 0.99 4.95 -14.47
N ILE A 133 0.60 4.02 -15.35
CA ILE A 133 1.44 3.56 -16.46
C ILE A 133 1.72 4.71 -17.44
N VAL A 134 0.70 5.48 -17.82
CA VAL A 134 0.89 6.64 -18.71
C VAL A 134 1.81 7.68 -18.06
N ALA A 135 1.60 7.98 -16.78
CA ALA A 135 2.47 8.89 -16.04
C ALA A 135 3.91 8.35 -15.92
N ALA A 136 4.08 7.05 -15.69
CA ALA A 136 5.39 6.40 -15.63
C ALA A 136 6.12 6.51 -16.97
N LEU A 137 5.44 6.22 -18.09
CA LEU A 137 6.01 6.38 -19.43
C LEU A 137 6.45 7.82 -19.70
N ALA A 138 5.61 8.80 -19.33
CA ALA A 138 5.97 10.22 -19.44
C ALA A 138 7.19 10.57 -18.59
N VAL A 139 7.28 10.09 -17.35
CA VAL A 139 8.47 10.28 -16.49
C VAL A 139 9.70 9.61 -17.10
N GLY A 140 9.58 8.38 -17.57
CA GLY A 140 10.64 7.64 -18.25
C GLY A 140 11.22 8.39 -19.45
N LEU A 141 10.36 9.09 -20.21
CA LEU A 141 10.74 9.86 -21.38
C LEU A 141 11.29 11.26 -21.05
N LEU A 142 10.69 11.95 -20.08
CA LEU A 142 10.94 13.39 -19.83
C LEU A 142 12.00 13.65 -18.76
N VAL A 143 12.18 12.73 -17.81
CA VAL A 143 13.10 12.92 -16.66
C VAL A 143 14.46 12.30 -16.94
N PHE A 144 14.50 11.16 -17.64
CA PHE A 144 15.75 10.46 -17.90
C PHE A 144 16.39 10.95 -19.20
N THR A 145 17.64 11.35 -19.11
CA THR A 145 18.43 11.80 -20.27
C THR A 145 18.92 10.67 -21.17
N SER A 146 18.68 9.40 -20.79
CA SER A 146 18.97 8.25 -21.64
C SER A 146 17.83 7.24 -21.60
N VAL A 147 17.60 6.58 -22.74
CA VAL A 147 16.53 5.61 -22.93
C VAL A 147 16.75 4.38 -22.05
N GLU A 148 18.00 3.96 -21.85
CA GLU A 148 18.37 2.83 -21.00
C GLU A 148 17.94 3.05 -19.56
N ARG A 149 18.23 4.24 -19.00
CA ARG A 149 17.84 4.58 -17.62
C ARG A 149 16.33 4.77 -17.48
N GLY A 150 15.69 5.37 -18.48
CA GLY A 150 14.23 5.45 -18.56
C GLY A 150 13.59 4.06 -18.54
N LEU A 151 14.08 3.12 -19.35
CA LEU A 151 13.61 1.74 -19.34
C LEU A 151 13.93 1.01 -18.02
N THR A 152 15.11 1.23 -17.42
CA THR A 152 15.41 0.68 -16.08
C THR A 152 14.40 1.18 -15.06
N PHE A 153 14.02 2.46 -15.08
CA PHE A 153 12.96 2.99 -14.22
C PHE A 153 11.62 2.29 -14.47
N LEU A 154 11.23 2.10 -15.73
CA LEU A 154 9.98 1.43 -16.11
C LEU A 154 9.97 -0.06 -15.77
N VAL A 155 11.12 -0.69 -15.59
CA VAL A 155 11.25 -2.04 -15.03
C VAL A 155 11.08 -2.02 -13.50
N VAL A 156 11.81 -1.14 -12.82
CA VAL A 156 11.87 -1.14 -11.36
C VAL A 156 10.54 -0.70 -10.74
N LEU A 157 9.84 0.26 -11.36
CA LEU A 157 8.58 0.79 -10.84
C LEU A 157 7.49 -0.28 -10.65
N PRO A 158 7.08 -1.06 -11.66
CA PRO A 158 6.10 -2.12 -11.48
C PRO A 158 6.62 -3.28 -10.63
N ALA A 159 7.93 -3.53 -10.59
CA ALA A 159 8.50 -4.53 -9.68
C ALA A 159 8.29 -4.14 -8.21
N ILE A 160 8.56 -2.88 -7.85
CA ILE A 160 8.24 -2.33 -6.52
C ILE A 160 6.73 -2.35 -6.28
N GLY A 161 5.92 -1.97 -7.27
CA GLY A 161 4.46 -2.00 -7.18
C GLY A 161 3.90 -3.38 -6.86
N LEU A 162 4.40 -4.43 -7.53
CA LEU A 162 4.03 -5.82 -7.26
C LEU A 162 4.43 -6.26 -5.85
N VAL A 163 5.62 -5.88 -5.37
CA VAL A 163 6.04 -6.16 -3.99
C VAL A 163 5.13 -5.46 -2.99
N TYR A 164 4.75 -4.21 -3.26
CA TYR A 164 3.80 -3.47 -2.43
C TYR A 164 2.43 -4.15 -2.39
N GLU A 165 1.83 -4.42 -3.55
CA GLU A 165 0.50 -5.05 -3.60
C GLU A 165 0.50 -6.43 -2.97
N TRP A 166 1.50 -7.25 -3.25
CA TRP A 166 1.63 -8.57 -2.64
C TRP A 166 1.73 -8.48 -1.12
N THR A 167 2.53 -7.54 -0.61
CA THR A 167 2.69 -7.33 0.83
C THR A 167 1.39 -6.85 1.47
N HIS A 168 0.72 -5.87 0.86
CA HIS A 168 -0.55 -5.30 1.33
C HIS A 168 -1.69 -6.33 1.30
N TYR A 169 -1.76 -7.13 0.23
CA TYR A 169 -2.67 -8.27 0.13
C TYR A 169 -2.41 -9.29 1.24
N LEU A 170 -1.16 -9.74 1.40
CA LEU A 170 -0.84 -10.77 2.37
C LEU A 170 -1.20 -10.35 3.80
N ILE A 171 -0.89 -9.11 4.22
CA ILE A 171 -1.18 -8.65 5.59
C ILE A 171 -2.67 -8.58 5.91
N HIS A 172 -3.54 -8.44 4.90
CA HIS A 172 -5.00 -8.45 5.07
C HIS A 172 -5.66 -9.82 4.84
N SER A 173 -4.92 -10.75 4.27
CA SER A 173 -5.40 -12.10 4.02
C SER A 173 -5.35 -13.01 5.25
N ASP A 174 -5.92 -14.21 5.14
CA ASP A 174 -5.83 -15.27 6.16
C ASP A 174 -4.43 -15.95 6.20
N TYR A 175 -3.41 -15.41 5.49
CA TYR A 175 -2.04 -15.90 5.53
C TYR A 175 -1.34 -15.54 6.85
N ARG A 176 -0.86 -16.57 7.57
CA ARG A 176 -0.22 -16.39 8.89
C ARG A 176 1.18 -15.78 8.81
N PRO A 177 1.48 -14.73 9.61
CA PRO A 177 2.83 -14.16 9.71
C PRO A 177 3.90 -15.09 10.28
N ARG A 178 4.71 -15.67 9.38
CA ARG A 178 5.71 -16.70 9.76
C ARG A 178 6.99 -16.16 10.39
N HIS A 179 7.45 -14.97 10.00
CA HIS A 179 8.72 -14.39 10.48
C HIS A 179 8.54 -13.02 11.14
N ALA A 180 9.56 -12.60 11.90
CA ALA A 180 9.47 -11.41 12.75
C ALA A 180 9.24 -10.12 11.96
N PHE A 181 9.87 -10.00 10.78
CA PHE A 181 9.69 -8.85 9.90
C PHE A 181 8.24 -8.73 9.42
N TYR A 182 7.68 -9.80 8.85
CA TYR A 182 6.29 -9.78 8.37
C TYR A 182 5.27 -9.59 9.51
N ARG A 183 5.53 -10.15 10.70
CA ARG A 183 4.73 -9.84 11.91
C ARG A 183 4.70 -8.35 12.24
N ARG A 184 5.81 -7.63 12.05
CA ARG A 184 5.86 -6.18 12.29
C ARG A 184 5.04 -5.42 11.25
N LEU A 185 5.17 -5.75 9.96
CA LEU A 185 4.35 -5.14 8.89
C LEU A 185 2.86 -5.32 9.17
N TRP A 186 2.47 -6.56 9.46
CA TRP A 186 1.11 -6.93 9.80
C TRP A 186 0.57 -6.16 11.01
N ARG A 187 1.33 -6.09 12.12
CA ARG A 187 0.92 -5.34 13.32
C ARG A 187 0.79 -3.85 13.04
N ASN A 188 1.79 -3.23 12.41
CA ASN A 188 1.81 -1.80 12.11
C ASN A 188 0.58 -1.39 11.30
N HIS A 189 0.33 -2.11 10.20
CA HIS A 189 -0.79 -1.78 9.33
C HIS A 189 -2.15 -2.02 9.99
N ARG A 190 -2.25 -2.97 10.92
CA ARG A 190 -3.46 -3.14 11.72
C ARG A 190 -3.66 -2.04 12.75
N PHE A 191 -2.59 -1.51 13.34
CA PHE A 191 -2.71 -0.32 14.17
C PHE A 191 -3.22 0.86 13.34
N HIS A 192 -2.74 1.01 12.10
CA HIS A 192 -3.28 2.00 11.17
C HIS A 192 -4.80 1.85 10.93
N HIS A 193 -5.29 0.63 10.65
CA HIS A 193 -6.72 0.37 10.38
C HIS A 193 -7.62 0.40 11.61
N TYR A 194 -7.15 -0.07 12.76
CA TYR A 194 -8.00 -0.35 13.92
C TYR A 194 -7.77 0.57 15.12
N ARG A 195 -6.59 1.19 15.20
CA ARG A 195 -6.20 2.09 16.28
C ARG A 195 -6.36 3.54 15.83
N ASN A 196 -5.53 3.99 14.90
CA ASN A 196 -5.48 5.38 14.50
C ASN A 196 -4.87 5.49 13.10
N GLU A 197 -5.67 5.99 12.18
CA GLU A 197 -5.38 6.17 10.77
C GLU A 197 -4.32 7.25 10.49
N HIS A 198 -3.93 8.04 11.49
CA HIS A 198 -2.91 9.09 11.36
C HIS A 198 -1.48 8.59 11.62
N TYR A 199 -1.29 7.29 11.83
CA TYR A 199 0.00 6.69 12.18
C TYR A 199 0.21 5.36 11.45
N TRP A 200 1.47 4.88 11.42
CA TRP A 200 1.88 3.61 10.82
C TRP A 200 1.49 3.44 9.34
N PHE A 201 1.82 4.43 8.52
CA PHE A 201 1.47 4.48 7.09
C PHE A 201 2.28 3.51 6.22
N THR A 202 3.53 3.21 6.56
CA THR A 202 4.34 2.30 5.73
C THR A 202 3.81 0.87 5.78
N VAL A 203 3.66 0.24 4.61
CA VAL A 203 3.08 -1.09 4.44
C VAL A 203 4.18 -2.13 4.17
N THR A 204 5.15 -1.76 3.33
CA THR A 204 6.23 -2.63 2.86
C THR A 204 7.47 -2.63 3.77
N THR A 205 7.61 -1.60 4.60
CA THR A 205 8.69 -1.51 5.58
C THR A 205 8.15 -1.47 7.00
N ALA A 206 8.96 -1.90 7.96
CA ALA A 206 8.56 -1.92 9.36
C ALA A 206 8.67 -0.54 10.01
N GLY A 207 8.07 0.51 9.41
CA GLY A 207 8.04 1.87 9.94
C GLY A 207 9.21 2.77 9.51
N THR A 208 9.82 2.55 8.33
CA THR A 208 11.02 3.33 7.94
C THR A 208 10.69 4.81 7.80
N ALA A 209 9.77 5.18 6.90
CA ALA A 209 9.35 6.57 6.76
C ALA A 209 8.52 7.06 7.94
N ASP A 210 7.75 6.19 8.59
CA ASP A 210 7.01 6.57 9.79
C ASP A 210 7.92 7.05 10.93
N ARG A 211 9.09 6.42 11.13
CA ARG A 211 10.05 6.90 12.13
C ARG A 211 10.68 8.22 11.71
N LEU A 212 11.05 8.33 10.43
CA LEU A 212 11.64 9.56 9.88
C LEU A 212 10.70 10.76 10.04
N LEU A 213 9.39 10.55 9.83
CA LEU A 213 8.37 11.59 9.82
C LEU A 213 7.56 11.65 11.12
N ARG A 214 8.01 10.95 12.16
CA ARG A 214 7.39 10.93 13.51
C ARG A 214 5.93 10.47 13.52
N THR A 215 5.58 9.54 12.65
CA THR A 215 4.28 8.84 12.61
C THR A 215 4.37 7.37 13.08
N TYR A 216 5.43 7.02 13.82
CA TYR A 216 5.64 5.70 14.45
C TYR A 216 5.63 5.76 15.99
N PRO A 217 4.55 6.21 16.65
CA PRO A 217 4.46 6.23 18.11
C PRO A 217 4.36 4.81 18.68
N ASP A 218 4.59 4.70 20.00
CA ASP A 218 4.22 3.50 20.75
C ASP A 218 2.69 3.29 20.65
N PRO A 219 2.19 2.15 20.13
CA PRO A 219 0.77 1.88 20.03
C PRO A 219 -0.01 2.03 21.34
N ASP A 220 0.65 1.80 22.48
CA ASP A 220 0.03 1.89 23.81
C ASP A 220 -0.14 3.34 24.27
N SER A 221 0.59 4.29 23.68
CA SER A 221 0.54 5.73 23.97
C SER A 221 -0.46 6.51 23.09
N VAL A 222 -0.99 5.88 22.04
CA VAL A 222 -1.86 6.54 21.05
C VAL A 222 -3.32 6.30 21.38
N GLU A 223 -4.10 7.37 21.49
CA GLU A 223 -5.56 7.28 21.57
C GLU A 223 -6.16 6.71 20.28
N LYS A 224 -7.22 5.92 20.45
CA LYS A 224 -7.95 5.39 19.32
C LYS A 224 -8.74 6.49 18.62
N SER A 225 -8.57 6.59 17.31
CA SER A 225 -9.33 7.50 16.47
C SER A 225 -10.77 7.01 16.28
N PRO A 226 -11.78 7.90 16.35
CA PRO A 226 -13.16 7.57 16.02
C PRO A 226 -13.39 7.30 14.53
N THR A 227 -12.42 7.64 13.67
CA THR A 227 -12.49 7.56 12.20
C THR A 227 -11.55 6.51 11.59
N ALA A 228 -10.89 5.68 12.42
CA ALA A 228 -9.96 4.64 11.94
C ALA A 228 -10.59 3.69 10.90
N LYS A 229 -11.89 3.37 11.08
CA LYS A 229 -12.69 2.54 10.17
C LYS A 229 -13.64 3.32 9.27
N ASP A 230 -13.64 4.64 9.34
CA ASP A 230 -14.50 5.49 8.53
C ASP A 230 -13.78 6.82 8.30
N LEU A 231 -12.78 6.76 7.41
CA LEU A 231 -11.90 7.88 7.12
C LEU A 231 -12.72 9.15 6.82
N HIS A 232 -12.42 10.22 7.55
CA HIS A 232 -13.08 11.53 7.48
C HIS A 232 -14.55 11.58 7.94
N ALA A 233 -15.07 10.51 8.58
CA ALA A 233 -16.43 10.42 9.10
C ALA A 233 -17.54 10.71 8.06
N LEU A 234 -17.27 10.47 6.77
CA LEU A 234 -18.15 10.95 5.70
C LEU A 234 -19.54 10.30 5.75
N SER A 235 -19.66 9.04 6.21
CA SER A 235 -20.96 8.37 6.32
C SER A 235 -21.84 8.87 7.46
N ARG A 236 -21.36 9.83 8.27
CA ARG A 236 -22.15 10.49 9.33
C ARG A 236 -22.73 11.84 8.90
N THR A 237 -22.47 12.25 7.66
CA THR A 237 -22.84 13.56 7.11
C THR A 237 -23.90 13.46 6.00
N GLU A 238 -24.32 12.23 5.67
CA GLU A 238 -25.50 11.91 4.85
C GLU A 238 -26.70 11.63 5.77
#